data_AF-A0A1C5WFX7-F1
#
_entry.id   AF-A0A1C5WFX7-F1
#
_cell.length_a   1.000
_cell.length_b   1.000
_cell.length_c   1.000
_cell.angle_alpha   90.00
_cell.angle_beta   90.00
_cell.angle_gamma   90.00
#
_symmetry.space_group_name_H-M   'P 1'
#
loop_
_entity.id
_entity.type
_entity.pdbx_description
1 polymer ?
#
loop_
_entity_poly.entity_id
_entity_poly.type
_entity_poly.pdbx_seq_one_letter_code
_entity_poly.pdbx_strand_id
1 'polypeptide(L)'
;MDSETYYIPVNYTDAGKLFGLFEIRNAIESVVLGLPVLGLCTALLPFTITWKIIVTLCLLVPTVGFALIGLKDDSLTRYLKTWWTWRRRRRVLTYRGEVNAHEFEKRYLRWFRHGNQ
;
A
#
# COMPACT_ATOMS: atom_id res chain seq x y z
N MET A 1 -0.53 31.52 -33.80
CA MET A 1 -0.99 30.43 -32.90
C MET A 1 -0.87 30.99 -31.50
N ASP A 2 -1.96 31.54 -30.98
CA ASP A 2 -2.02 32.00 -29.58
C ASP A 2 -1.75 30.81 -28.66
N SER A 3 -0.77 30.95 -27.80
CA SER A 3 -0.41 29.95 -26.80
C SER A 3 -1.33 30.17 -25.60
N GLU A 4 -2.49 29.51 -25.62
CA GLU A 4 -3.39 29.40 -24.48
C GLU A 4 -2.60 28.86 -23.28
N THR A 5 -2.22 29.75 -22.38
CA THR A 5 -1.39 29.44 -21.21
C THR A 5 -2.30 28.90 -20.12
N TYR A 6 -2.29 27.57 -19.95
CA TYR A 6 -3.09 26.91 -18.94
C TYR A 6 -2.40 26.98 -17.57
N TYR A 7 -2.97 27.74 -16.63
CA TYR A 7 -2.47 27.83 -15.26
C TYR A 7 -2.89 26.61 -14.45
N ILE A 8 -1.93 25.77 -14.08
CA ILE A 8 -2.16 24.68 -13.14
C ILE A 8 -2.32 25.29 -11.75
N PRO A 9 -3.44 25.03 -11.05
CA PRO A 9 -3.63 25.54 -9.69
C PRO A 9 -2.57 24.96 -8.75
N VAL A 10 -2.08 25.78 -7.83
CA VAL A 10 -0.98 25.43 -6.89
C VAL A 10 -1.26 24.17 -6.05
N ASN A 11 -2.52 23.77 -5.90
CA ASN A 11 -2.96 22.65 -5.07
C ASN A 11 -3.19 21.34 -5.87
N TYR A 12 -2.69 21.25 -7.11
CA TYR A 12 -2.87 20.08 -7.97
C TYR A 12 -2.18 18.82 -7.41
N THR A 13 -1.00 18.96 -6.83
CA THR A 13 -0.19 17.85 -6.27
C THR A 13 -0.57 17.48 -4.83
N ASP A 14 -1.32 18.34 -4.14
CA ASP A 14 -1.71 18.16 -2.74
C ASP A 14 -3.04 17.43 -2.57
N ALA A 15 -3.78 17.22 -3.66
CA ALA A 15 -5.02 16.46 -3.66
C ALA A 15 -4.74 15.00 -3.22
N GLY A 16 -4.99 14.72 -1.94
CA GLY A 16 -4.79 13.39 -1.34
C GLY A 16 -3.58 13.25 -0.41
N LYS A 17 -2.84 14.33 -0.15
CA LYS A 17 -1.72 14.36 0.81
C LYS A 17 -2.03 15.23 2.04
N LEU A 18 -1.74 14.72 3.24
CA LEU A 18 -1.68 15.48 4.48
C LEU A 18 -0.40 16.32 4.52
N PHE A 19 -0.56 17.61 4.80
CA PHE A 19 0.52 18.61 4.84
C PHE A 19 1.37 18.68 3.56
N GLY A 20 0.85 18.22 2.41
CA GLY A 20 1.61 18.11 1.14
C GLY A 20 2.72 17.04 1.15
N LEU A 21 2.90 16.33 2.28
CA LEU A 21 4.05 15.44 2.52
C LEU A 21 3.64 13.98 2.59
N PHE A 22 2.55 13.65 3.29
CA PHE A 22 2.17 12.27 3.58
C PHE A 22 0.88 11.90 2.85
N GLU A 23 0.82 10.74 2.20
CA GLU A 23 -0.47 10.29 1.66
C GLU A 23 -1.49 10.03 2.78
N ILE A 24 -2.76 10.38 2.55
CA ILE A 24 -3.85 10.10 3.51
C ILE A 24 -3.92 8.60 3.86
N ARG A 25 -3.62 7.73 2.88
CA ARG A 25 -3.59 6.27 3.08
C ARG A 25 -2.54 5.85 4.11
N ASN A 26 -1.31 6.36 3.97
CA ASN A 26 -0.21 6.06 4.88
C ASN A 26 -0.49 6.62 6.28
N ALA A 27 -1.16 7.77 6.37
CA ALA A 27 -1.57 8.33 7.64
C ALA A 27 -2.61 7.47 8.36
N ILE A 28 -3.65 6.99 7.65
CA ILE A 28 -4.64 6.06 8.23
C ILE A 28 -3.94 4.79 8.71
N GLU A 29 -3.05 4.21 7.91
CA GLU A 29 -2.30 3.01 8.28
C GLU A 29 -1.39 3.24 9.49
N SER A 30 -0.75 4.40 9.58
CA SER A 30 0.08 4.76 10.73
C SER A 30 -0.72 4.87 12.02
N VAL A 31 -1.96 5.35 11.95
CA VAL A 31 -2.87 5.41 13.11
C VAL A 31 -3.32 4.00 13.50
N VAL A 32 -3.68 3.18 12.51
CA VAL A 32 -4.07 1.77 12.71
C VAL A 32 -2.93 0.96 13.34
N LEU A 33 -1.67 1.25 13.01
CA LEU A 33 -0.50 0.60 13.62
C LEU A 33 -0.11 1.22 14.97
N GLY A 34 -0.22 2.54 15.12
CA GLY A 34 0.18 3.26 16.32
C GLY A 34 -0.73 3.02 17.52
N LEU A 35 -2.06 2.97 17.32
CA LEU A 35 -3.03 2.79 18.41
C LEU A 35 -2.87 1.46 19.16
N PRO A 36 -2.71 0.29 18.49
CA PRO A 36 -2.42 -0.97 19.17
C PRO A 36 -1.09 -0.95 19.92
N VAL A 37 -0.05 -0.34 19.36
CA VAL A 37 1.27 -0.23 20.00
C VAL A 37 1.17 0.60 21.28
N LEU A 38 0.43 1.72 21.24
CA LEU A 38 0.14 2.55 22.41
C LEU A 38 -0.64 1.78 23.47
N GLY A 39 -1.73 1.11 23.08
CA GLY A 39 -2.55 0.30 23.99
C GLY A 39 -1.75 -0.82 24.64
N LEU A 40 -0.93 -1.53 23.87
CA LEU A 40 -0.11 -2.64 24.35
C LEU A 40 0.98 -2.14 25.31
N CYS A 41 1.68 -1.05 24.97
CA CYS A 41 2.70 -0.50 25.86
C CYS A 41 2.09 0.10 27.13
N THR A 42 0.90 0.70 27.06
CA THR A 42 0.24 1.24 28.26
C THR A 42 -0.39 0.16 29.14
N ALA A 43 -0.87 -0.95 28.57
CA ALA A 43 -1.44 -2.06 29.33
C ALA A 43 -0.37 -2.97 29.95
N LEU A 44 0.71 -3.28 29.22
CA LEU A 44 1.66 -4.33 29.61
C LEU A 44 2.90 -3.84 30.36
N LEU A 45 3.25 -2.55 30.33
CA LEU A 45 4.44 -2.06 31.06
C LEU A 45 4.10 -1.76 32.54
N PRO A 46 4.68 -2.49 33.51
CA PRO A 46 4.55 -2.22 34.94
C PRO A 46 5.65 -1.25 35.43
N PHE A 47 5.85 -0.13 34.73
CA PHE A 47 6.83 0.89 35.10
C PHE A 47 6.16 2.13 35.69
N THR A 48 6.95 2.96 36.38
CA THR A 48 6.52 4.30 36.81
C THR A 48 6.15 5.14 35.58
N ILE A 49 5.23 6.10 35.77
CA ILE A 49 4.60 6.85 34.66
C ILE A 49 5.64 7.49 33.72
N THR A 50 6.72 8.07 34.26
CA THR A 50 7.78 8.70 33.46
C THR A 50 8.48 7.70 32.53
N TRP A 51 8.93 6.56 33.06
CA TRP A 51 9.60 5.52 32.25
C TRP A 51 8.65 4.89 31.25
N LYS A 52 7.39 4.71 31.63
CA LYS A 52 6.35 4.19 30.76
C LYS A 52 6.19 5.10 29.53
N ILE A 53 6.07 6.41 29.73
CA ILE A 53 5.98 7.39 28.64
C ILE A 53 7.22 7.33 27.75
N ILE A 54 8.43 7.37 28.33
CA ILE A 54 9.69 7.35 27.56
C ILE A 54 9.75 6.12 26.66
N VAL A 55 9.52 4.93 27.21
CA VAL A 55 9.59 3.67 26.45
C VAL A 55 8.50 3.61 25.38
N THR A 56 7.27 4.04 25.71
CA THR A 56 6.18 4.08 24.73
C THR A 56 6.52 4.99 23.55
N LEU A 57 7.12 6.17 23.81
CA LEU A 57 7.46 7.13 22.77
C LEU A 57 8.62 6.62 21.91
N CYS A 58 9.64 6.02 22.52
CA CYS A 58 10.76 5.40 21.81
C CYS A 58 10.33 4.28 20.87
N LEU A 59 9.25 3.55 21.17
CA LEU A 59 8.73 2.50 20.29
C LEU A 59 7.73 3.06 19.27
N LEU A 60 6.88 3.99 19.69
CA LEU A 60 5.80 4.52 18.86
C LEU A 60 6.31 5.43 17.74
N VAL A 61 7.25 6.33 18.03
CA VAL A 61 7.79 7.26 17.03
C VAL A 61 8.38 6.54 15.82
N PRO A 62 9.28 5.54 15.96
CA PRO A 62 9.80 4.84 14.80
C PRO A 62 8.76 3.98 14.09
N THR A 63 7.80 3.37 14.79
CA THR A 63 6.74 2.57 14.14
C THR A 63 5.78 3.44 13.33
N VAL A 64 5.30 4.54 13.91
CA VAL A 64 4.41 5.50 13.22
C VAL A 64 5.17 6.21 12.11
N GLY A 65 6.42 6.64 12.35
CA GLY A 65 7.27 7.26 11.35
C GLY A 65 7.52 6.35 10.14
N PHE A 66 7.83 5.07 10.37
CA PHE A 66 7.97 4.08 9.30
C PHE A 66 6.67 3.89 8.52
N ALA A 67 5.53 3.84 9.22
CA ALA A 67 4.23 3.71 8.58
C ALA A 67 3.84 4.94 7.74
N LEU A 68 4.22 6.15 8.19
CA LEU A 68 3.98 7.41 7.49
C LEU A 68 4.83 7.57 6.22
N ILE A 69 6.13 7.22 6.30
CA ILE A 69 7.04 7.25 5.14
C ILE A 69 6.53 6.30 4.05
N GLY A 70 5.94 5.17 4.43
CA GLY A 70 5.47 4.17 3.48
C GLY A 70 6.64 3.42 2.81
N LEU A 71 6.31 2.53 1.87
CA LEU A 71 7.30 1.76 1.12
C LEU A 71 7.18 2.10 -0.36
N LYS A 72 8.16 2.85 -0.90
CA LYS A 72 8.31 3.10 -2.34
C LYS A 72 7.00 3.60 -2.98
N ASP A 73 6.46 4.67 -2.42
CA ASP A 73 5.21 5.34 -2.82
C ASP A 73 3.92 4.53 -2.61
N ASP A 74 4.01 3.33 -2.05
CA ASP A 74 2.85 2.50 -1.71
C ASP A 74 2.62 2.44 -0.19
N SER A 75 1.35 2.25 0.16
CA SER A 75 0.94 2.07 1.55
C SER A 75 1.39 0.69 2.08
N LEU A 76 1.72 0.60 3.37
CA LEU A 76 2.19 -0.64 4.03
C LEU A 76 1.19 -1.78 3.84
N THR A 77 -0.12 -1.52 3.88
CA THR A 77 -1.11 -2.59 3.70
C THR A 77 -1.09 -3.15 2.28
N ARG A 78 -0.82 -2.32 1.27
CA ARG A 78 -0.71 -2.77 -0.12
C ARG A 78 0.54 -3.61 -0.32
N TYR A 79 1.66 -3.19 0.28
CA TYR A 79 2.87 -3.99 0.32
C TYR A 79 2.62 -5.34 1.04
N LEU A 80 2.01 -5.32 2.22
CA LEU A 80 1.73 -6.51 3.01
C LEU A 80 0.78 -7.46 2.27
N LYS A 81 -0.26 -6.95 1.60
CA LYS A 81 -1.18 -7.74 0.79
C LYS A 81 -0.48 -8.39 -0.40
N THR A 82 0.42 -7.67 -1.06
CA THR A 82 1.22 -8.18 -2.18
C THR A 82 2.18 -9.27 -1.69
N TRP A 83 2.90 -9.00 -0.59
CA TRP A 83 3.79 -9.96 0.06
C TRP A 83 3.04 -11.20 0.52
N TRP A 84 1.86 -11.06 1.11
CA TRP A 84 1.03 -12.16 1.60
C TRP A 84 0.49 -13.01 0.45
N THR A 85 0.00 -12.36 -0.61
CA THR A 85 -0.44 -13.02 -1.84
C THR A 85 0.71 -13.81 -2.46
N TRP A 86 1.88 -13.19 -2.57
CA TRP A 86 3.10 -13.86 -3.00
C TRP A 86 3.44 -15.03 -2.07
N ARG A 87 3.44 -14.84 -0.75
CA ARG A 87 3.79 -15.88 0.25
C ARG A 87 2.88 -17.10 0.18
N ARG A 88 1.58 -16.91 -0.05
CA ARG A 88 0.59 -17.98 -0.26
C ARG A 88 0.76 -18.65 -1.63
N ARG A 89 1.00 -17.87 -2.69
CA ARG A 89 1.17 -18.36 -4.08
C ARG A 89 2.57 -18.90 -4.38
N ARG A 90 3.54 -18.73 -3.48
CA ARG A 90 4.87 -19.35 -3.55
C ARG A 90 4.85 -20.88 -3.68
N ARG A 91 3.72 -21.53 -3.34
CA ARG A 91 3.51 -22.97 -3.53
C ARG A 91 3.04 -23.36 -4.94
N VAL A 92 2.82 -22.40 -5.83
CA VAL A 92 2.48 -22.63 -7.25
C VAL A 92 3.50 -21.87 -8.10
N LEU A 93 4.74 -22.35 -8.06
CA LEU A 93 5.78 -21.98 -9.02
C LEU A 93 6.10 -23.17 -9.91
N THR A 94 5.08 -23.67 -10.59
CA THR A 94 5.26 -24.48 -11.79
C THR A 94 4.32 -23.95 -12.86
N TYR A 95 4.71 -22.83 -13.47
CA TYR A 95 4.43 -22.70 -14.89
C TYR A 95 5.31 -23.73 -15.59
N ARG A 96 4.79 -24.96 -15.71
CA ARG A 96 5.31 -25.93 -16.68
C ARG A 96 4.87 -25.38 -18.02
N GLY A 97 5.79 -24.72 -18.71
CA GLY A 97 5.52 -24.12 -19.99
C GLY A 97 4.85 -25.11 -20.94
N GLU A 98 3.67 -24.72 -21.40
CA GLU A 98 3.16 -24.93 -22.75
C GLU A 98 1.82 -24.17 -22.84
N VAL A 99 1.91 -22.85 -23.01
CA VAL A 99 0.84 -22.19 -23.77
C VAL A 99 1.08 -22.62 -25.19
N ASN A 100 0.43 -23.70 -25.62
CA ASN A 100 0.29 -24.02 -27.03
C ASN A 100 -0.34 -22.79 -27.69
N ALA A 101 0.46 -22.00 -28.40
CA ALA A 101 0.01 -20.78 -29.09
C ALA A 101 -1.25 -21.05 -29.95
N HIS A 102 -1.35 -22.28 -30.44
CA HIS A 102 -2.46 -22.80 -31.22
C HIS A 102 -3.81 -22.85 -30.47
N GLU A 103 -3.82 -23.07 -29.14
CA GLU A 103 -5.06 -23.09 -28.32
C GLU A 103 -5.60 -21.68 -28.07
N PHE A 104 -4.70 -20.70 -27.87
CA PHE A 104 -5.08 -19.30 -27.69
C PHE A 104 -5.70 -18.73 -28.97
N GLU A 105 -5.11 -19.06 -30.12
CA GLU A 105 -5.60 -18.65 -31.45
C GLU A 105 -6.98 -19.26 -31.77
N LYS A 106 -7.19 -20.55 -31.49
CA LYS A 106 -8.51 -21.21 -31.63
C LYS A 106 -9.58 -20.57 -30.74
N ARG A 107 -9.20 -20.06 -29.57
CA ARG A 107 -10.15 -19.41 -28.64
C ARG A 107 -10.52 -18.00 -29.11
N TYR A 108 -9.55 -17.25 -29.63
CA TYR A 108 -9.79 -15.94 -30.27
C TYR A 108 -10.69 -16.05 -31.50
N LEU A 109 -10.40 -17.01 -32.40
CA LEU A 109 -11.17 -17.22 -33.62
C LEU A 109 -12.62 -17.66 -33.35
N ARG A 110 -12.84 -18.46 -32.30
CA ARG A 110 -14.20 -18.84 -31.86
C ARG A 110 -14.98 -17.64 -31.32
N TRP A 111 -14.34 -16.77 -30.55
CA TRP A 111 -14.98 -15.58 -30.02
C TRP A 111 -15.38 -14.59 -31.14
N PHE A 112 -14.48 -14.36 -32.09
CA PHE A 112 -14.75 -13.50 -33.24
C PHE A 112 -15.89 -14.02 -34.12
N ARG A 113 -16.01 -15.34 -34.29
CA ARG A 113 -17.08 -15.96 -35.08
C ARG A 113 -18.46 -15.83 -34.44
N HIS A 114 -18.53 -15.77 -33.11
CA HIS A 114 -19.80 -15.65 -32.38
C HIS A 114 -20.28 -14.20 -32.21
N GLY A 115 -19.41 -13.21 -32.39
CA GLY A 115 -19.77 -11.79 -32.35
C GLY A 115 -20.26 -11.22 -33.68
N ASN A 116 -20.37 -12.04 -34.72
CA ASN A 116 -20.68 -11.62 -36.09
C ASN A 116 -21.90 -12.36 -36.68
N GLN A 117 -22.77 -12.89 -35.83
CA GLN A 117 -24.14 -13.34 -36.12
C GLN A 117 -25.11 -12.55 -35.26
#